data_AF-A0A656QDG0-F1
#
_entry.id   AF-A0A656QDG0-F1
#
_cell.length_a   1.000
_cell.length_b   1.000
_cell.length_c   1.000
_cell.angle_alpha   90.00
_cell.angle_beta   90.00
_cell.angle_gamma   90.00
#
_symmetry.space_group_name_H-M   'P 1'
#
loop_
_entity.id
_entity.type
_entity.pdbx_description
1 polymer ?
#
loop_
_entity_poly.entity_id
_entity_poly.type
_entity_poly.pdbx_seq_one_letter_code
_entity_poly.pdbx_strand_id
1 'polypeptide(L)' 'MSRAMKIYTCTDFTGVWPVGVAAVVVADCAAAAEHLLNVALRARGLPGDAEVHEATAIDVDQPSVRILADGNY' A
#
# COMPACT_ATOMS: atom_id res chain seq x y z
N MET A 1 -4.01 -0.76 -25.04
CA MET A 1 -4.10 0.39 -24.12
C MET A 1 -3.33 0.02 -22.86
N SER A 2 -2.30 0.77 -22.46
CA SER A 2 -1.71 0.58 -21.13
C SER A 2 -2.72 1.08 -20.09
N ARG A 3 -3.04 0.26 -19.09
CA ARG A 3 -3.80 0.76 -17.93
C ARG A 3 -2.94 1.79 -17.19
N ALA A 4 -3.56 2.88 -16.76
CA ALA A 4 -2.88 3.90 -15.96
C ALA A 4 -2.49 3.29 -14.61
N MET A 5 -1.20 3.39 -14.25
CA MET A 5 -0.69 2.97 -12.96
C MET A 5 -1.04 4.03 -11.91
N LYS A 6 -1.42 3.57 -10.71
CA LYS A 6 -1.69 4.39 -9.53
C LYS A 6 -0.79 3.98 -8.39
N ILE A 7 -0.64 4.88 -7.42
CA ILE A 7 0.00 4.57 -6.15
C ILE A 7 -1.08 4.26 -5.13
N TYR A 8 -0.97 3.13 -4.44
CA TYR A 8 -1.81 2.75 -3.31
C TYR A 8 -0.98 2.80 -2.04
N THR A 9 -1.62 3.17 -0.93
CA THR A 9 -0.98 3.22 0.38
C THR A 9 -1.76 2.35 1.37
N CYS A 10 -1.05 1.66 2.26
CA CYS A 10 -1.62 0.77 3.27
C CYS A 10 -0.79 0.86 4.55
N THR A 11 -1.44 1.09 5.68
CA THR A 11 -0.81 1.38 6.99
C THR A 11 -1.37 0.53 8.12
N ASP A 12 -2.15 -0.51 7.78
CA ASP A 12 -2.98 -1.29 8.70
C ASP A 12 -2.76 -2.81 8.60
N PHE A 13 -1.72 -3.25 7.89
CA PHE A 13 -1.34 -4.66 7.81
C PHE A 13 -0.55 -5.13 9.04
N THR A 14 -0.57 -6.43 9.33
CA THR A 14 0.20 -6.98 10.45
C THR A 14 1.70 -7.01 10.12
N GLY A 15 2.46 -6.13 10.80
CA GLY A 15 3.92 -6.07 10.70
C GLY A 15 4.64 -6.91 11.75
N VAL A 16 5.98 -6.85 11.75
CA VAL A 16 6.82 -7.47 12.79
C VAL A 16 6.60 -6.80 14.15
N TRP A 17 6.41 -5.48 14.13
CA TRP A 17 6.09 -4.67 15.30
C TRP A 17 4.69 -4.08 15.13
N PRO A 18 3.90 -3.97 16.21
CA PRO A 18 2.49 -3.56 16.13
C PRO A 18 2.29 -2.07 15.80
N VAL A 19 3.36 -1.29 15.62
CA VAL A 19 3.29 0.16 15.36
C VAL A 19 4.14 0.53 14.15
N GLY A 20 3.65 1.47 13.34
CA GLY A 20 4.42 2.11 12.28
C GLY A 20 4.56 1.33 10.97
N VAL A 21 3.64 0.41 10.67
CA VAL A 21 3.60 -0.28 9.38
C VAL A 21 3.16 0.65 8.25
N ALA A 22 3.83 0.58 7.11
CA ALA A 22 3.44 1.31 5.91
C ALA A 22 3.94 0.59 4.65
N ALA A 23 3.12 0.60 3.62
CA ALA A 23 3.45 0.09 2.30
C ALA A 23 2.96 1.07 1.22
N VAL A 24 3.75 1.20 0.18
CA VAL A 24 3.43 1.93 -1.05
C VAL A 24 3.46 0.92 -2.18
N VAL A 25 2.35 0.79 -2.90
CA VAL A 25 2.20 -0.21 -3.96
C VAL A 25 1.85 0.50 -5.26
N VAL A 26 2.55 0.19 -6.34
CA VAL A 26 2.24 0.73 -7.67
C VAL A 26 1.49 -0.35 -8.44
N ALA A 27 0.23 -0.10 -8.78
CA ALA A 27 -0.62 -1.06 -9.48
C ALA A 27 -1.68 -0.37 -10.34
N ASP A 28 -2.34 -1.13 -11.19
CA ASP A 28 -3.39 -0.64 -12.08
C ASP A 28 -4.78 -0.60 -11.41
N CYS A 29 -4.99 -1.38 -10.35
CA CYS A 29 -6.18 -1.33 -9.49
C CYS A 29 -5.86 -1.79 -8.06
N ALA A 30 -6.79 -1.55 -7.13
CA ALA A 30 -6.66 -1.92 -5.73
C ALA A 30 -6.50 -3.42 -5.53
N ALA A 31 -7.24 -4.26 -6.28
CA ALA A 31 -7.12 -5.72 -6.19
C ALA A 31 -5.72 -6.23 -6.58
N ALA A 32 -5.10 -5.62 -7.60
CA ALA A 32 -3.72 -5.94 -7.98
C ALA A 32 -2.73 -5.46 -6.91
N ALA A 33 -2.94 -4.26 -6.35
CA ALA A 33 -2.13 -3.74 -5.26
C ALA A 33 -2.19 -4.63 -4.01
N GLU A 34 -3.39 -5.04 -3.61
CA GLU A 34 -3.64 -5.95 -2.49
C GLU A 34 -2.91 -7.29 -2.70
N HIS A 35 -3.04 -7.87 -3.89
CA HIS A 35 -2.35 -9.12 -4.22
C HIS A 35 -0.82 -8.98 -4.12
N LEU A 36 -0.25 -7.94 -4.72
CA LEU A 36 1.19 -7.67 -4.71
C LEU A 36 1.71 -7.46 -3.29
N LEU A 37 0.98 -6.69 -2.47
CA LEU A 37 1.34 -6.45 -1.08
C LEU A 37 1.34 -7.74 -0.28
N ASN A 38 0.27 -8.53 -0.37
CA ASN A 38 0.16 -9.78 0.39
C ASN A 38 1.19 -10.83 -0.02
N VAL A 39 1.55 -10.91 -1.30
CA VAL A 39 2.69 -11.73 -1.77
C VAL A 39 3.99 -11.26 -1.12
N ALA A 40 4.24 -9.94 -1.12
CA ALA A 40 5.45 -9.36 -0.55
C ALA A 40 5.55 -9.52 0.98
N LEU A 41 4.41 -9.47 1.69
CA LEU A 41 4.31 -9.72 3.12
C LEU A 41 4.65 -11.19 3.45
N ARG A 42 4.04 -12.14 2.73
CA ARG A 42 4.30 -13.58 2.94
C ARG A 42 5.75 -13.96 2.64
N ALA A 43 6.35 -13.36 1.61
CA ALA A 43 7.78 -13.54 1.32
C ALA A 43 8.70 -13.08 2.45
N ARG A 44 8.21 -12.25 3.38
CA ARG A 44 8.91 -11.77 4.58
C ARG A 44 8.50 -12.51 5.86
N GLY A 45 7.67 -13.55 5.75
CA GLY A 45 7.14 -14.29 6.90
C GLY A 45 6.02 -13.56 7.65
N LEU A 46 5.41 -12.54 7.05
CA LEU A 46 4.27 -11.83 7.61
C LEU A 46 2.94 -12.47 7.16
N PRO A 47 1.82 -12.23 7.86
CA PRO A 47 0.54 -12.91 7.59
C PRO A 47 0.01 -12.75 6.16
N GLY A 48 0.24 -11.59 5.53
CA GLY A 48 -0.34 -11.28 4.23
C GLY A 48 -1.86 -11.18 4.33
N ASP A 49 -2.28 -10.30 5.23
CA ASP A 49 -3.64 -9.92 5.61
C ASP A 49 -3.95 -8.44 5.30
N ALA A 50 -3.15 -7.80 4.44
CA ALA A 50 -3.36 -6.42 4.07
C ALA A 50 -4.61 -6.27 3.19
N GLU A 51 -5.40 -5.24 3.46
CA GLU A 51 -6.51 -4.81 2.62
C GLU A 51 -6.11 -3.51 1.90
N VAL A 52 -6.34 -3.45 0.58
CA VAL A 52 -6.06 -2.23 -0.19
C VAL A 52 -7.34 -1.76 -0.87
N HIS A 53 -7.71 -0.51 -0.64
CA HIS A 53 -8.94 0.08 -1.16
C HIS A 53 -8.65 1.15 -2.20
N GLU A 54 -9.57 1.33 -3.17
CA GLU A 54 -9.47 2.42 -4.15
C GLU A 54 -9.45 3.81 -3.50
N ALA A 55 -9.98 3.95 -2.28
CA ALA A 55 -9.91 5.21 -1.53
C ALA A 55 -8.48 5.61 -1.11
N THR A 56 -7.53 4.67 -1.09
CA THR A 56 -6.11 4.94 -0.79
C THR A 56 -5.28 5.15 -2.04
N ALA A 57 -5.92 5.15 -3.22
CA ALA A 57 -5.28 5.43 -4.49
C ALA A 57 -4.87 6.92 -4.59
N ILE A 58 -3.69 7.13 -5.15
CA ILE A 58 -3.11 8.43 -5.44
C ILE A 58 -2.81 8.42 -6.93
N ASP A 59 -3.53 9.28 -7.65
CA ASP A 59 -3.23 9.57 -9.05
C ASP A 59 -1.93 10.39 -9.12
N VAL A 60 -1.04 10.01 -10.02
CA VAL A 60 0.33 10.55 -10.13
C VAL A 60 0.49 11.52 -11.29
N ASP A 61 -0.57 12.26 -11.61
CA ASP A 61 -0.58 13.21 -12.73
C ASP A 61 0.21 14.49 -12.44
N GLN A 62 0.51 14.78 -11.17
CA GLN A 62 1.28 15.95 -10.73
C GLN A 62 2.24 15.64 -9.58
N PRO A 63 3.39 16.34 -9.49
CA PRO A 63 4.29 16.25 -8.33
C PRO A 63 3.55 16.58 -7.03
N SER A 64 3.61 15.68 -6.06
CA SER A 64 2.96 15.85 -4.75
C SER A 64 3.69 15.07 -3.66
N VAL A 65 3.38 15.37 -2.40
CA VAL A 65 3.86 14.63 -1.22
C VAL A 65 2.68 14.08 -0.44
N ARG A 66 2.79 12.84 0.04
CA ARG A 66 1.81 12.23 0.94
C ARG A 66 2.49 11.78 2.23
N ILE A 67 2.11 12.38 3.33
CA ILE A 67 2.56 11.98 4.67
C ILE A 67 1.59 10.90 5.16
N LEU A 68 2.08 9.68 5.37
CA LEU A 68 1.27 8.54 5.81
C LEU A 68 1.21 8.42 7.34
N ALA A 69 2.31 8.76 8.00
CA ALA A 69 2.41 8.89 9.44
C ALA A 69 3.35 10.06 9.74
N ASP A 70 2.98 10.91 10.70
CA ASP A 70 3.76 12.06 11.17
C ASP A 70 4.50 11.78 12.49
N GLY A 71 4.40 10.55 13.00
CA GLY A 71 5.03 10.13 14.24
C GLY A 71 4.28 10.56 15.50
N ASN A 72 3.10 11.18 15.37
CA ASN A 72 2.23 11.49 16.50
C ASN A 72 1.36 10.26 16.83
N TYR A 73 1.95 9.32 17.57
CA TYR A 73 1.32 8.06 17.99
C TYR A 73 0.58 8.18 19.33
#